data_AF-A0A959HAW0-F1
#
_entry.id   AF-A0A959HAW0-F1
#
_cell.length_a   1.000
_cell.length_b   1.000
_cell.length_c   1.000
_cell.angle_alpha   90.00
_cell.angle_beta   90.00
_cell.angle_gamma   90.00
#
_symmetry.space_group_name_H-M   'P 1'
#
loop_
_entity.id
_entity.type
_entity.pdbx_description
1 polymer ?
#
loop_
_entity_poly.entity_id
_entity_poly.type
_entity_poly.pdbx_seq_one_letter_code
_entity_poly.pdbx_strand_id
1 'polypeptide(L)' 'VDENVGRLLDYLDENGLTENTIVVYTSDQGFYLGEHGWFDKRFIYEESFRTPLLVRWPGVVEPGSRS' A
#
# COMPACT_ATOMS: atom_id res chain seq x y z
N VAL A 1 -5.47 -7.97 -7.36
CA VAL A 1 -5.54 -6.61 -6.76
C VAL A 1 -4.54 -5.70 -7.44
N ASP A 2 -3.26 -6.10 -7.49
CA ASP A 2 -2.17 -5.38 -8.16
C ASP A 2 -2.51 -4.88 -9.59
N GLU A 3 -3.02 -5.74 -10.47
CA GLU A 3 -3.41 -5.33 -11.83
C GLU A 3 -4.43 -4.17 -11.87
N ASN A 4 -5.40 -4.17 -10.96
CA ASN A 4 -6.37 -3.07 -10.89
C ASN A 4 -5.76 -1.80 -10.29
N VAL A 5 -4.74 -1.92 -9.43
CA VAL A 5 -3.95 -0.76 -8.99
C VAL A 5 -3.20 -0.17 -10.19
N GLY A 6 -2.56 -1.01 -11.01
CA GLY A 6 -1.91 -0.57 -12.26
C GLY A 6 -2.87 0.20 -13.16
N ARG A 7 -4.05 -0.36 -13.45
CA ARG A 7 -5.08 0.31 -14.24
C ARG A 7 -5.54 1.66 -13.69
N LEU A 8 -5.61 1.79 -12.36
CA LEU A 8 -5.94 3.07 -11.72
C LEU A 8 -4.81 4.09 -11.90
N LEU A 9 -3.56 3.67 -11.77
CA LEU A 9 -2.39 4.53 -11.96
C LEU A 9 -2.29 4.98 -13.42
N ASP A 10 -2.46 4.07 -14.37
CA ASP A 10 -2.47 4.38 -15.81
C ASP A 10 -3.56 5.42 -16.13
N TYR A 11 -4.75 5.28 -15.55
CA TYR A 11 -5.82 6.25 -15.72
C TYR A 11 -5.43 7.65 -15.21
N LEU A 12 -4.74 7.75 -14.06
CA LEU A 12 -4.27 9.04 -13.56
C LEU A 12 -3.25 9.68 -14.51
N ASP A 13 -2.36 8.88 -15.10
CA ASP A 13 -1.35 9.35 -16.05
C ASP A 13 -1.99 9.80 -17.37
N GLU A 14 -2.88 8.98 -17.95
CA GLU A 14 -3.59 9.25 -19.21
C GLU A 14 -4.45 10.52 -19.16
N ASN A 15 -4.96 10.87 -17.97
CA ASN A 15 -5.82 12.04 -17.76
C ASN A 15 -5.07 13.25 -17.19
N GLY A 16 -3.74 13.17 -17.05
CA GLY A 16 -2.93 14.28 -16.51
C GLY A 16 -3.22 14.63 -15.06
N LEU A 17 -3.73 13.68 -14.27
CA LEU A 17 -4.13 13.87 -12.87
C LEU A 17 -3.00 13.53 -11.88
N THR A 18 -1.95 12.85 -12.33
CA THR A 18 -0.88 12.32 -11.49
C THR A 18 -0.18 13.37 -10.64
N GLU A 19 0.16 14.54 -11.20
CA GLU A 19 0.94 15.57 -10.50
C GLU A 19 0.20 16.22 -9.34
N ASN A 20 -1.15 16.21 -9.35
CA ASN A 20 -1.98 16.81 -8.31
C ASN A 20 -2.78 15.77 -7.50
N THR A 21 -2.33 14.50 -7.51
CA THR A 21 -2.99 13.42 -6.77
C THR A 21 -1.99 12.75 -5.84
N ILE A 22 -2.34 12.70 -4.56
CA ILE A 22 -1.64 11.87 -3.58
C ILE A 22 -2.19 10.45 -3.70
N VAL A 23 -1.32 9.48 -3.93
CA VAL A 23 -1.69 8.06 -3.93
C VAL A 23 -1.19 7.40 -2.66
N VAL A 24 -2.10 6.75 -1.93
CA VAL A 24 -1.77 5.96 -0.75
C VAL A 24 -2.22 4.52 -0.99
N TYR A 25 -1.29 3.58 -0.87
CA TYR A 25 -1.58 2.14 -0.89
C TYR A 25 -1.26 1.56 0.48
N THR A 26 -2.27 0.94 1.10
CA THR A 26 -2.16 0.34 2.42
C THR A 26 -3.12 -0.84 2.58
N SER A 27 -3.01 -1.55 3.69
CA SER A 27 -3.96 -2.55 4.14
C SER A 27 -4.60 -2.10 5.46
N ASP A 28 -5.77 -2.63 5.78
CA ASP A 28 -6.40 -2.39 7.09
C ASP A 28 -5.58 -3.04 8.22
N GLN A 29 -5.07 -4.24 7.97
CA GLN A 29 -4.32 -5.09 8.90
C GLN A 29 -3.38 -6.03 8.12
N GLY A 30 -2.43 -6.65 8.83
CA GLY A 30 -1.64 -7.76 8.31
C GLY A 30 -2.46 -9.05 8.22
N PHE A 31 -1.79 -10.17 7.94
CA PHE A 31 -2.45 -11.47 7.86
C PHE A 31 -1.44 -12.60 8.09
N TYR A 32 -1.81 -13.59 8.92
CA TYR A 32 -1.03 -14.82 9.07
C TYR A 32 -1.14 -15.68 7.81
N LEU A 33 0.00 -16.11 7.30
CA LEU A 33 0.13 -17.03 6.16
C LEU A 33 0.56 -18.44 6.59
N GLY A 34 0.43 -18.75 7.88
CA GLY A 34 0.81 -20.03 8.48
C GLY A 34 1.83 -19.92 9.61
N GLU A 35 2.33 -18.71 9.89
CA GLU A 35 3.16 -18.45 11.07
C GLU A 35 2.38 -18.87 12.32
N HIS A 36 3.08 -19.50 13.27
CA HIS A 36 2.47 -20.09 14.48
C HIS A 36 1.41 -21.16 14.21
N GLY A 37 1.30 -21.67 12.97
CA GLY A 37 0.22 -22.57 12.56
C GLY A 37 -1.14 -21.88 12.46
N TRP A 38 -1.16 -20.55 12.34
CA TRP A 38 -2.38 -19.74 12.34
C TRP A 38 -2.70 -19.14 10.96
N PHE A 39 -3.96 -18.75 10.81
CA PHE A 39 -4.51 -17.92 9.74
C PHE A 39 -5.38 -16.83 10.40
N ASP A 40 -5.76 -15.77 9.67
CA ASP A 40 -6.49 -14.58 10.18
C ASP A 40 -5.54 -13.47 10.71
N LYS A 41 -6.06 -12.48 11.46
CA LYS A 41 -5.38 -11.21 11.77
C LYS A 41 -5.78 -10.58 13.12
N ARG A 42 -5.99 -11.41 14.14
CA ARG A 42 -6.61 -10.97 15.42
C ARG A 42 -5.65 -10.89 16.60
N PHE A 43 -4.35 -11.08 16.37
CA PHE A 43 -3.35 -11.09 17.42
C PHE A 43 -2.42 -9.88 17.30
N ILE A 44 -1.70 -9.57 18.38
CA ILE A 44 -0.81 -8.42 18.45
C ILE A 44 0.58 -8.69 17.86
N TYR A 45 0.78 -9.83 17.18
CA TYR A 45 2.08 -10.11 16.56
C TYR A 45 2.24 -9.38 15.23
N GLU A 46 3.50 -9.23 14.82
CA GLU A 46 3.92 -8.43 13.67
C GLU A 46 3.17 -8.79 12.38
N GLU A 47 2.97 -10.07 12.12
CA GLU A 47 2.31 -10.57 10.90
C GLU A 47 0.87 -10.08 10.78
N SER A 48 0.20 -9.88 11.92
CA SER A 48 -1.18 -9.44 12.03
C SER A 48 -1.29 -7.91 12.08
N PHE A 49 -0.31 -7.23 12.67
CA PHE A 49 -0.37 -5.79 12.93
C PHE A 49 0.31 -4.96 11.84
N ARG A 50 1.41 -5.46 11.26
CA ARG A 50 2.19 -4.72 10.27
C ARG A 50 1.46 -4.69 8.93
N THR A 51 1.25 -3.50 8.42
CA THR A 51 0.65 -3.27 7.09
C THR A 51 1.64 -2.62 6.13
N PRO A 52 1.49 -2.86 4.81
CA PRO A 52 2.20 -2.05 3.83
C PRO A 52 1.70 -0.60 3.94
N LEU A 53 2.61 0.37 3.83
CA LEU A 53 2.25 1.78 3.64
C LEU A 53 3.17 2.36 2.56
N LEU A 54 2.59 2.60 1.39
CA LEU A 54 3.25 3.24 0.25
C LEU A 54 2.53 4.55 -0.05
N VAL A 55 3.30 5.63 -0.16
CA VAL A 55 2.77 6.98 -0.44
C VAL A 55 3.52 7.59 -1.61
N ARG A 56 2.79 8.00 -2.64
CA ARG A 56 3.28 8.85 -3.73
C ARG A 56 2.69 10.25 -3.57
N TRP A 57 3.54 11.21 -3.23
CA TRP A 57 3.17 12.63 -3.13
C TRP A 57 4.17 13.48 -3.93
N PRO A 58 3.83 13.81 -5.19
CA PRO A 58 4.68 14.62 -6.06
C PRO A 58 5.08 15.94 -5.40
N GLY A 59 6.37 16.28 -5.47
CA GLY A 59 6.93 17.51 -4.92
C GLY A 59 7.07 17.59 -3.39
N VAL A 60 6.61 16.57 -2.64
CA VAL A 60 6.68 16.56 -1.17
C VAL A 60 7.52 15.41 -0.62
N VAL A 61 7.39 14.20 -1.18
CA VAL A 61 8.14 13.03 -0.72
C VAL A 61 9.16 12.63 -1.78
N GLU A 62 10.43 12.50 -1.40
CA GLU A 62 11.49 12.03 -2.28
C GLU A 62 11.25 10.54 -2.66
N PRO A 63 11.31 10.17 -3.95
CA PRO A 63 11.13 8.77 -4.36
C PRO A 63 12.12 7.83 -3.68
N GLY A 64 11.62 6.71 -3.16
CA GLY A 64 12.43 5.69 -2.48
C GLY A 64 12.72 5.97 -1.01
N SER A 65 12.18 7.05 -0.43
CA SER A 65 12.26 7.35 1.01
C SER A 65 11.75 6.19 1.87
N ARG A 66 12.38 5.99 3.04
CA ARG A 66 12.00 4.98 4.04
C ARG A 66 12.05 5.58 5.44
N SER A 67 11.15 5.14 6.32
CA SER A 67 11.17 5.42 7.77
C SER A 67 12.16 4.52 8.51
#